data_AF-X1KRW4-F1
#
_entry.id   AF-X1KRW4-F1
#
_cell.length_a   1.000
_cell.length_b   1.000
_cell.length_c   1.000
_cell.angle_alpha   90.00
_cell.angle_beta   90.00
_cell.angle_gamma   90.00
#
_symmetry.space_group_name_H-M   'P 1'
#
loop_
_entity.id
_entity.type
_entity.pdbx_description
1 polymer ?
#
loop_
_entity_poly.entity_id
_entity_poly.type
_entity_poly.pdbx_seq_one_letter_code
_entity_poly.pdbx_strand_id
1 'polypeptide(L)' 'EYYPYGDPRNPYYAWKASEDHVGFVLNRTMITPPGTTFNYNTGASHLLSAIIQRATNMSTVDFANQYLFGSLAFE' A
#
# COMPACT_ATOMS: atom_id res chain seq x y z
N GLU A 1 6.87 -19.14 1.98
CA GLU A 1 8.21 -18.92 2.56
C GLU A 1 8.38 -17.45 2.94
N TYR A 2 9.09 -17.19 4.04
CA TYR A 2 9.49 -15.85 4.45
C TYR A 2 10.90 -15.57 3.91
N TYR A 3 11.08 -14.46 3.20
CA TYR A 3 12.38 -13.98 2.76
C TYR A 3 12.66 -12.63 3.44
N PRO A 4 13.80 -12.45 4.13
CA PRO A 4 14.09 -11.19 4.82
C PRO A 4 14.28 -10.04 3.85
N TYR A 5 14.23 -8.80 4.35
CA TYR A 5 14.68 -7.64 3.57
C TYR A 5 16.17 -7.80 3.22
N GLY A 6 16.54 -7.45 1.98
CA GLY A 6 17.85 -7.71 1.40
C GLY A 6 17.90 -8.95 0.50
N ASP A 7 16.96 -9.88 0.63
CA ASP A 7 16.84 -11.03 -0.27
C ASP A 7 15.98 -10.65 -1.50
N PRO A 8 16.50 -10.76 -2.74
CA PRO A 8 15.75 -10.39 -3.95
C PRO A 8 14.48 -11.25 -4.16
N ARG A 9 14.36 -12.40 -3.51
CA ARG A 9 13.14 -13.23 -3.53
C ARG A 9 12.02 -12.69 -2.67
N ASN A 10 12.31 -11.72 -1.80
CA ASN A 10 11.27 -11.03 -1.05
C ASN A 10 10.33 -10.32 -2.04
N PRO A 11 9.01 -10.61 -1.98
CA PRO A 11 8.03 -10.07 -2.94
C PRO A 11 7.96 -8.55 -2.95
N TYR A 12 8.43 -7.87 -1.90
CA TYR A 12 8.61 -6.42 -1.87
C TYR A 12 9.44 -5.91 -3.06
N TYR A 13 10.52 -6.60 -3.45
CA TYR A 13 11.37 -6.16 -4.56
C TYR A 13 10.69 -6.31 -5.91
N ALA A 14 9.98 -7.43 -6.12
CA ALA A 14 9.19 -7.63 -7.33
C ALA A 14 8.04 -6.61 -7.43
N TRP A 15 7.36 -6.33 -6.31
CA TRP A 15 6.33 -5.30 -6.25
C TRP A 15 6.91 -3.91 -6.54
N LYS A 16 8.02 -3.54 -5.89
CA LYS A 16 8.70 -2.25 -6.08
C LYS A 16 9.14 -2.03 -7.53
N ALA A 17 9.61 -3.07 -8.21
CA ALA A 17 10.05 -3.02 -9.60
C ALA A 17 8.90 -3.10 -10.62
N SER A 18 7.67 -3.37 -10.18
CA SER A 18 6.52 -3.45 -11.09
C SER A 18 6.12 -2.08 -11.62
N GLU A 19 5.67 -2.02 -12.87
CA GLU A 19 5.09 -0.80 -13.46
C GLU A 19 3.67 -0.53 -12.94
N ASP A 20 2.98 -1.56 -12.43
CA ASP A 20 1.64 -1.46 -11.83
C ASP A 20 1.62 -2.08 -10.42
N HIS A 21 1.94 -1.24 -9.43
CA HIS A 21 1.96 -1.63 -8.02
C HIS A 21 0.60 -2.06 -7.49
N VAL A 22 -0.50 -1.49 -8.00
CA VAL A 22 -1.87 -1.77 -7.53
C VAL A 22 -2.31 -3.12 -8.09
N GLY A 23 -2.18 -3.31 -9.40
CA GLY A 23 -2.46 -4.59 -10.06
C GLY A 23 -1.60 -5.72 -9.51
N PHE A 24 -0.32 -5.47 -9.21
CA PHE A 24 0.54 -6.47 -8.57
C PHE A 24 -0.06 -6.98 -7.26
N VAL A 25 -0.56 -6.07 -6.40
CA VAL A 25 -1.15 -6.44 -5.10
C VAL A 25 -2.48 -7.17 -5.30
N LEU A 26 -3.35 -6.66 -6.17
CA LEU A 26 -4.69 -7.25 -6.41
C LEU A 26 -4.64 -8.64 -7.05
N ASN A 27 -3.59 -8.96 -7.81
CA ASN A 27 -3.40 -10.27 -8.44
C ASN A 27 -2.81 -11.33 -7.48
N ARG A 28 -2.50 -10.98 -6.23
CA ARG A 28 -1.97 -11.94 -5.25
C ARG A 28 -3.08 -12.85 -4.72
N THR A 29 -2.74 -14.12 -4.53
CA THR A 29 -3.64 -15.07 -3.86
C THR A 29 -3.82 -14.72 -2.39
N MET A 30 -5.08 -14.70 -1.93
CA MET A 30 -5.43 -14.60 -0.52
C MET A 30 -5.07 -15.90 0.21
N ILE A 31 -4.19 -15.81 1.21
CA ILE A 31 -3.71 -16.98 1.97
C ILE A 31 -4.51 -17.25 3.25
N THR A 32 -5.25 -16.24 3.73
CA THR A 32 -6.14 -16.31 4.89
C THR A 32 -7.37 -15.44 4.63
N PRO A 33 -8.53 -15.72 5.27
CA PRO A 33 -9.67 -14.83 5.22
C PRO A 33 -9.32 -13.41 5.75
N PRO A 34 -9.94 -12.34 5.22
CA PRO A 34 -9.77 -10.99 5.77
C PRO A 34 -10.19 -10.91 7.25
N GLY A 35 -9.42 -10.17 8.05
CA GLY A 35 -9.74 -9.90 9.45
C GLY A 35 -9.43 -11.04 10.44
N THR A 36 -8.93 -12.19 9.99
CA THR A 36 -8.63 -13.33 10.88
C THR A 36 -7.16 -13.44 11.27
N THR A 37 -6.25 -12.76 10.57
CA THR A 37 -4.81 -12.82 10.84
C THR A 37 -4.15 -11.48 10.53
N PHE A 38 -3.25 -11.04 11.42
CA PHE A 38 -2.43 -9.86 11.19
C PHE A 38 -1.22 -10.21 10.33
N ASN A 39 -0.96 -9.43 9.29
CA ASN A 39 0.22 -9.55 8.45
C ASN A 39 0.71 -8.16 8.06
N TYR A 40 1.94 -7.80 8.46
CA TYR A 40 2.53 -6.52 8.09
C TYR A 40 2.77 -6.48 6.57
N ASN A 41 2.17 -5.51 5.87
CA ASN A 41 2.06 -5.54 4.42
C ASN A 41 2.14 -4.14 3.79
N THR A 42 3.29 -3.84 3.18
CA THR A 42 3.53 -2.58 2.45
C THR A 42 2.57 -2.37 1.28
N GLY A 43 2.23 -3.44 0.54
CA GLY A 43 1.34 -3.37 -0.62
C GLY A 43 -0.09 -3.00 -0.22
N ALA A 44 -0.57 -3.47 0.93
CA ALA A 44 -1.90 -3.12 1.45
C ALA A 44 -2.02 -1.61 1.77
N SER A 45 -0.99 -1.01 2.37
CA SER A 45 -0.96 0.44 2.60
C SER A 45 -0.94 1.26 1.30
N HIS A 46 -0.25 0.77 0.26
CA HIS A 46 -0.28 1.41 -1.06
C HIS A 46 -1.64 1.25 -1.76
N LEU A 47 -2.30 0.12 -1.58
CA LEU A 47 -3.67 -0.07 -2.07
C LEU A 47 -4.64 0.91 -1.40
N LEU A 48 -4.48 1.19 -0.10
CA LEU A 48 -5.26 2.21 0.60
C LEU A 48 -5.05 3.61 -0.01
N SER A 49 -3.80 3.96 -0.34
CA SER A 49 -3.49 5.20 -1.07
C SER A 49 -4.23 5.29 -2.41
N ALA A 50 -4.24 4.21 -3.19
CA ALA A 50 -4.98 4.14 -4.46
C ALA A 50 -6.51 4.24 -4.27
N ILE A 51 -7.06 3.64 -3.21
CA ILE A 51 -8.49 3.77 -2.85
C ILE A 51 -8.82 5.23 -2.54
N ILE A 52 -8.01 5.92 -1.75
CA ILE A 52 -8.21 7.35 -1.46
C ILE A 52 -8.23 8.14 -2.76
N GLN A 53 -7.24 7.95 -3.64
CA GLN A 53 -7.17 8.67 -4.91
C GLN A 53 -8.42 8.47 -5.77
N ARG A 54 -8.88 7.22 -5.87
CA ARG A 54 -10.07 6.88 -6.66
C ARG A 54 -11.36 7.41 -6.05
N ALA A 55 -11.48 7.38 -4.73
CA ALA A 55 -12.69 7.78 -4.02
C ALA A 55 -12.87 9.31 -3.97
N THR A 56 -11.76 10.07 -3.95
CA THR A 56 -11.79 11.52 -3.76
C THR A 56 -11.42 12.31 -5.00
N ASN A 57 -10.85 11.65 -6.01
CA ASN A 57 -10.25 12.30 -7.18
C ASN A 57 -9.12 13.30 -6.81
N MET A 58 -8.45 13.07 -5.68
CA MET A 58 -7.29 13.84 -5.20
C MET A 58 -6.05 12.96 -5.18
N SER A 59 -4.86 13.53 -5.24
CA SER A 59 -3.67 12.78 -4.85
C SER A 59 -3.75 12.43 -3.35
N THR A 60 -3.12 11.34 -2.90
CA THR A 60 -3.10 10.98 -1.48
C THR A 60 -2.38 12.03 -0.64
N VAL A 61 -1.38 12.71 -1.20
CA VAL A 61 -0.67 13.80 -0.50
C VAL A 61 -1.56 15.02 -0.32
N ASP A 62 -2.34 15.41 -1.34
CA ASP A 62 -3.28 16.53 -1.22
C ASP A 62 -4.38 16.22 -0.20
N PHE A 63 -4.91 14.98 -0.23
CA PHE A 63 -5.87 14.52 0.77
C PHE A 63 -5.29 14.59 2.19
N ALA A 64 -4.07 14.08 2.39
CA ALA A 64 -3.44 14.13 3.71
C ALA A 64 -3.16 15.57 4.18
N ASN A 65 -2.74 16.46 3.27
CA ASN A 65 -2.53 17.87 3.59
C ASN A 65 -3.84 18.56 3.97
N GLN A 66 -4.91 18.32 3.24
CA GLN A 66 -6.20 18.95 3.52
C GLN A 66 -6.84 18.44 4.83
N TYR A 67 -6.79 17.14 5.09
CA TYR A 67 -7.59 16.53 6.15
C TYR A 67 -6.80 16.11 7.40
N LEU A 68 -5.46 16.06 7.32
CA LEU A 68 -4.61 15.68 8.44
C LEU A 68 -3.55 16.74 8.75
N PHE A 69 -2.59 16.98 7.84
CA PHE A 69 -1.40 17.79 8.16
C PHE A 69 -1.70 19.28 8.25
N GLY A 70 -2.55 19.82 7.36
CA GLY A 70 -2.96 21.22 7.41
C GLY A 70 -3.73 21.56 8.69
N SER A 71 -4.58 20.64 9.16
CA SER A 71 -5.28 20.78 10.45
C SER A 71 -4.34 20.73 11.66
N LEU A 72 -3.19 20.08 11.52
CA LEU A 72 -2.19 19.94 12.57
C LEU A 72 -1.06 20.99 12.48
N ALA A 73 -1.13 21.91 11.51
CA ALA A 73 -0.13 22.94 11.24
C ALA A 73 1.30 22.40 11.04
N PHE A 74 1.43 21.23 10.40
CA PHE A 74 2.73 20.77 9.90
C PHE A 74 3.03 21.45 8.56
N GLU A 75 4.20 22.08 8.45
CA GLU A 75 4.76 22.64 7.20
C GLU A 75 5.68 21.64 6.49
#